data_AF-A0A9E6BPB0-F1
#
_entry.id   AF-A0A9E6BPB0-F1
#
_cell.length_a   1.000
_cell.length_b   1.000
_cell.length_c   1.000
_cell.angle_alpha   90.00
_cell.angle_beta   90.00
_cell.angle_gamma   90.00
#
_symmetry.space_group_name_H-M   'P 1'
#
loop_
_entity.id
_entity.type
_entity.pdbx_description
1 polymer ?
#
loop_
_entity_poly.entity_id
_entity_poly.type
_entity_poly.pdbx_seq_one_letter_code
_entity_poly.pdbx_strand_id
1 'polypeptide(L)'
;MNQRRFELYAAKPNKDEPQHLHELWPLNRRTGDEASQRPDLVIPEDRSVLWARWSESQQRLEPTNSRHDAELGFYVLRSQFANRLAVITIKQPILVNGLPALSLAVAATQDTLTVGKVTFYVTERIRPHVGQPTEEMVGLKCPMCRIAVDVDSIIVACRCGAVYHHETEDSRPELQADERLNCLDQIRVCLACGRPVVTEEFLVWDPQTL
;
A
#
# COMPACT_ATOMS: atom_id res chain seq x y z
N MET A 1 -3.01 -12.45 -7.77
CA MET A 1 -3.59 -11.08 -7.81
C MET A 1 -2.76 -10.17 -6.89
N ASN A 2 -2.48 -8.93 -7.29
CA ASN A 2 -1.64 -8.01 -6.50
C ASN A 2 -2.23 -7.76 -5.11
N GLN A 3 -1.41 -7.93 -4.07
CA GLN A 3 -1.77 -7.62 -2.70
C GLN A 3 -1.55 -6.12 -2.45
N ARG A 4 -2.57 -5.44 -1.92
CA ARG A 4 -2.54 -4.00 -1.63
C ARG A 4 -3.10 -3.73 -0.25
N ARG A 5 -2.31 -3.10 0.62
CA ARG A 5 -2.72 -2.80 2.00
C ARG A 5 -2.54 -1.32 2.29
N PHE A 6 -3.50 -0.75 2.99
CA PHE A 6 -3.29 0.57 3.61
C PHE A 6 -2.65 0.39 4.95
N GLU A 7 -1.66 1.23 5.20
CA GLU A 7 -0.91 1.27 6.44
C GLU A 7 -0.96 2.67 7.00
N LEU A 8 -1.17 2.75 8.32
CA LEU A 8 -1.09 3.98 9.08
C LEU A 8 0.17 3.94 9.94
N TYR A 9 0.99 4.97 9.81
CA TYR A 9 2.22 5.15 10.60
C TYR A 9 2.05 6.35 11.51
N ALA A 10 2.19 6.15 12.83
CA ALA A 10 2.16 7.25 13.77
C ALA A 10 3.40 8.14 13.59
N ALA A 11 3.19 9.45 13.47
CA ALA A 11 4.24 10.44 13.59
C ALA A 11 4.81 10.35 15.01
N LYS A 12 6.13 10.17 15.14
CA LYS A 12 6.78 10.22 16.44
C LYS A 12 6.67 11.66 16.95
N PRO A 13 6.22 11.90 18.20
CA PRO A 13 6.23 13.23 18.77
C PRO A 13 7.68 13.72 18.81
N ASN A 14 7.95 14.80 18.09
CA ASN A 14 9.24 15.47 18.15
C ASN A 14 9.40 16.07 19.54
N LYS A 15 10.35 15.56 20.33
CA LYS A 15 10.52 15.97 21.74
C LYS A 15 11.03 17.42 21.88
N ASP A 16 11.54 17.99 20.79
CA ASP A 16 12.22 19.28 20.79
C ASP A 16 11.44 20.40 20.05
N GLU A 17 10.17 20.17 19.69
CA GLU A 17 9.44 21.09 18.81
C GLU A 17 8.37 21.92 19.56
N PRO A 18 8.39 23.27 19.46
CA PRO A 18 7.33 24.12 19.98
C PRO A 18 6.04 23.94 19.16
N GLN A 19 4.91 23.81 19.86
CA GLN A 19 3.58 23.36 19.38
C GLN A 19 2.93 24.14 18.21
N HIS A 20 3.59 25.10 17.57
CA HIS A 20 2.93 26.05 16.67
C HIS A 20 3.45 26.13 15.23
N LEU A 21 4.45 25.35 14.82
CA LEU A 21 4.90 25.34 13.42
C LEU A 21 5.21 23.90 12.98
N HIS A 22 4.32 23.31 12.18
CA HIS A 22 4.60 22.10 11.43
C HIS A 22 5.37 22.47 10.15
N GLU A 23 6.66 22.80 10.27
CA GLU A 23 7.56 22.80 9.11
C GLU A 23 8.16 21.41 8.96
N LEU A 24 8.02 20.84 7.75
CA LEU A 24 8.53 19.53 7.39
C LEU A 24 10.07 19.57 7.43
N TRP A 25 10.67 18.93 8.44
CA TRP A 25 12.11 18.80 8.56
C TRP A 25 12.63 17.67 7.66
N PRO A 26 13.74 17.86 6.90
CA PRO A 26 14.36 16.77 6.14
C PRO A 26 15.01 15.74 7.08
N LEU A 27 14.43 14.54 7.21
CA LEU A 27 15.03 13.43 7.95
C LEU A 27 16.34 13.01 7.28
N ASN A 28 17.42 13.33 7.98
CA ASN A 28 18.76 12.89 7.65
C ASN A 28 18.86 11.37 7.67
N ARG A 29 19.40 10.84 6.57
CA ARG A 29 19.95 9.49 6.39
C ARG A 29 20.71 9.05 7.65
N ARG A 30 20.16 8.12 8.42
CA ARG A 30 20.94 7.25 9.30
C ARG A 30 20.90 5.83 8.78
N THR A 31 22.08 5.46 8.31
CA THR A 31 22.57 4.13 7.96
C THR A 31 22.32 3.10 9.06
N GLY A 32 21.77 1.94 8.67
CA GLY A 32 22.31 0.66 9.14
C GLY A 32 21.68 -0.03 10.34
N ASP A 33 20.37 0.14 10.62
CA ASP A 33 19.65 -0.80 11.49
C ASP A 33 18.27 -1.12 10.88
N GLU A 34 18.08 -2.36 10.44
CA GLU A 34 16.83 -2.93 9.90
C GLU A 34 15.74 -3.10 10.97
N ALA A 35 15.48 -2.08 11.77
CA ALA A 35 14.24 -1.96 12.52
C ALA A 35 13.29 -1.05 11.74
N SER A 36 12.88 -1.50 10.54
CA SER A 36 11.77 -0.85 9.83
C SER A 36 10.57 -0.84 10.77
N GLN A 37 10.20 0.35 11.22
CA GLN A 37 9.14 0.54 12.19
C GLN A 37 7.87 -0.14 11.66
N ARG A 38 7.30 -1.07 12.45
CA ARG A 38 6.06 -1.76 12.07
C ARG A 38 4.94 -0.72 11.95
N PRO A 39 4.06 -0.83 10.94
CA PRO A 39 2.88 0.03 10.86
C PRO A 39 2.02 -0.12 12.11
N ASP A 40 1.47 0.98 12.60
CA ASP A 40 0.62 1.00 13.80
C ASP A 40 -0.76 0.39 13.52
N LEU A 41 -1.24 0.52 12.28
CA LEU A 41 -2.47 -0.11 11.81
C LEU A 41 -2.33 -0.59 10.37
N VAL A 42 -2.64 -1.87 10.14
CA VAL A 42 -2.73 -2.46 8.79
C VAL A 42 -4.18 -2.81 8.51
N ILE A 43 -4.72 -2.31 7.40
CA ILE A 43 -6.08 -2.64 6.98
C ILE A 43 -6.03 -3.89 6.11
N PRO A 44 -6.63 -5.01 6.57
CA PRO A 44 -6.52 -6.28 5.86
C PRO A 44 -7.36 -6.28 4.58
N GLU A 45 -6.91 -7.03 3.58
CA GLU A 45 -7.49 -7.01 2.22
C GLU A 45 -8.83 -7.74 2.11
N ASP A 46 -9.04 -8.71 2.99
CA ASP A 46 -10.20 -9.58 3.04
C ASP A 46 -11.39 -8.96 3.78
N ARG A 47 -11.16 -7.87 4.54
CA ARG A 47 -12.23 -7.21 5.30
C ARG A 47 -12.88 -6.07 4.54
N SER A 48 -14.20 -6.05 4.60
CA SER A 48 -15.00 -4.95 4.07
C SER A 48 -14.91 -3.69 4.92
N VAL A 49 -14.58 -3.76 6.21
CA VAL A 49 -14.29 -2.60 7.07
C VAL A 49 -13.39 -3.09 8.22
N LEU A 50 -12.36 -2.31 8.55
CA LEU A 50 -11.62 -2.45 9.82
C LEU A 50 -12.21 -1.47 10.83
N TRP A 51 -12.81 -1.99 11.90
CA TRP A 51 -13.27 -1.16 13.01
C TRP A 51 -12.14 -0.98 14.02
N ALA A 52 -12.03 0.21 14.61
CA ALA A 52 -11.04 0.50 15.65
C ALA A 52 -11.61 1.37 16.77
N ARG A 53 -11.02 1.23 17.95
CA ARG A 53 -11.21 2.15 19.09
C ARG A 53 -9.92 2.92 19.34
N TRP A 54 -10.03 4.16 19.81
CA TRP A 54 -8.89 4.93 20.27
C TRP A 54 -8.58 4.58 21.72
N SER A 55 -7.32 4.27 22.01
CA SER A 55 -6.83 4.02 23.36
C SER A 55 -6.09 5.24 23.86
N GLU A 56 -6.73 6.07 24.69
CA GLU A 56 -6.15 7.31 25.22
C GLU A 56 -4.86 7.04 26.01
N SER A 57 -4.83 5.95 26.79
CA SER A 57 -3.70 5.58 27.65
C SER A 57 -2.47 5.12 26.85
N GLN A 58 -2.68 4.53 25.68
CA GLN A 58 -1.61 4.03 24.82
C GLN A 58 -1.36 4.91 23.61
N GLN A 59 -2.19 5.94 23.42
CA GLN A 59 -2.19 6.83 22.26
C GLN A 59 -2.12 6.07 20.92
N ARG A 60 -2.96 5.04 20.77
CA ARG A 60 -2.98 4.21 19.55
C ARG A 60 -4.39 3.77 19.17
N LEU A 61 -4.53 3.38 17.90
CA LEU A 61 -5.73 2.74 17.38
C LEU A 61 -5.66 1.23 17.64
N GLU A 62 -6.71 0.68 18.25
CA GLU A 62 -6.82 -0.76 18.50
C GLU A 62 -7.93 -1.36 17.64
N PRO A 63 -7.62 -2.34 16.77
CA PRO A 63 -8.62 -3.08 16.03
C PRO A 63 -9.69 -3.71 16.94
N THR A 64 -10.94 -3.65 16.51
CA THR A 64 -12.06 -4.36 17.14
C THR A 64 -12.87 -5.12 16.10
N ASN A 65 -13.48 -6.23 16.51
CA ASN A 65 -14.40 -7.00 15.67
C ASN A 65 -15.86 -6.52 15.79
N SER A 66 -16.15 -5.60 16.73
CA SER A 66 -17.50 -5.11 17.04
C SER A 66 -17.65 -3.66 16.61
N ARG A 67 -18.65 -3.38 15.76
CA ARG A 67 -19.02 -2.01 15.38
C ARG A 67 -19.54 -1.20 16.58
N HIS A 68 -20.16 -1.84 17.57
CA HIS A 68 -20.75 -1.14 18.72
C HIS A 68 -19.68 -0.53 19.65
N ASP A 69 -18.54 -1.21 19.74
CA ASP A 69 -17.38 -0.79 20.53
C ASP A 69 -16.40 0.07 19.74
N ALA A 70 -16.65 0.24 18.44
CA ALA A 70 -15.82 1.02 17.56
C ALA A 70 -16.08 2.52 17.72
N GLU A 71 -15.02 3.29 17.51
CA GLU A 71 -15.07 4.74 17.46
C GLU A 71 -14.77 5.26 16.05
N LEU A 72 -14.02 4.46 15.29
CA LEU A 72 -13.65 4.68 13.90
C LEU A 72 -13.87 3.42 13.06
N GLY A 73 -14.20 3.61 11.79
CA GLY A 73 -14.21 2.57 10.77
C GLY A 73 -13.32 2.95 9.60
N PHE A 74 -12.59 1.98 9.05
CA PHE A 74 -11.67 2.16 7.94
C PHE A 74 -12.06 1.24 6.78
N TYR A 75 -12.21 1.80 5.59
CA TYR A 75 -12.53 1.05 4.39
C TYR A 75 -11.65 1.44 3.21
N VAL A 76 -11.12 0.44 2.51
CA VAL A 76 -10.31 0.66 1.31
C VAL A 76 -11.22 0.81 0.10
N LEU A 77 -11.33 2.03 -0.40
CA LEU A 77 -11.96 2.34 -1.67
C LEU A 77 -10.99 1.97 -2.80
N ARG A 78 -11.24 0.85 -3.46
CA ARG A 78 -10.42 0.37 -4.58
C ARG A 78 -10.86 1.07 -5.87
N SER A 79 -9.90 1.66 -6.58
CA SER A 79 -10.13 2.14 -7.94
C SER A 79 -9.00 1.69 -8.86
N GLN A 80 -9.24 1.79 -10.17
CA GLN A 80 -8.23 1.51 -11.19
C GLN A 80 -7.03 2.47 -11.10
N PHE A 81 -7.26 3.70 -10.62
CA PHE A 81 -6.25 4.76 -10.64
C PHE A 81 -5.45 4.86 -9.35
N ALA A 82 -6.16 4.98 -8.23
CA ALA A 82 -5.53 5.05 -6.93
C ALA A 82 -6.53 4.58 -5.89
N ASN A 83 -6.06 3.81 -4.92
CA ASN A 83 -6.92 3.46 -3.80
C ASN A 83 -7.08 4.70 -2.91
N ARG A 84 -8.16 4.74 -2.16
CA ARG A 84 -8.40 5.73 -1.11
C ARG A 84 -8.81 5.02 0.16
N LEU A 85 -8.60 5.68 1.28
CA LEU A 85 -9.02 5.23 2.59
C LEU A 85 -10.25 6.03 3.02
N ALA A 86 -11.42 5.40 3.00
CA ALA A 86 -12.59 5.95 3.66
C ALA A 86 -12.43 5.79 5.19
N VAL A 87 -12.65 6.88 5.92
CA VAL A 87 -12.63 6.93 7.37
C VAL A 87 -14.01 7.34 7.87
N ILE A 88 -14.63 6.49 8.67
CA ILE A 88 -15.95 6.67 9.24
C ILE A 88 -15.76 7.06 10.71
N THR A 89 -16.19 8.25 11.11
CA THR A 89 -16.15 8.67 12.52
C THR A 89 -17.48 8.37 13.19
N ILE A 90 -17.43 7.67 14.32
CA ILE A 90 -18.62 7.26 15.09
C ILE A 90 -18.71 8.07 16.39
N LYS A 91 -17.66 8.02 17.20
CA LYS A 91 -17.59 8.66 18.52
C LYS A 91 -16.35 9.55 18.68
N GLN A 92 -15.31 9.27 17.91
CA GLN A 92 -14.04 9.97 18.00
C GLN A 92 -13.92 10.99 16.85
N PRO A 93 -13.86 12.30 17.15
CA PRO A 93 -13.54 13.29 16.13
C PRO A 93 -12.10 13.09 15.65
N ILE A 94 -11.86 13.33 14.36
CA ILE A 94 -10.54 13.27 13.74
C ILE A 94 -10.31 14.53 12.92
N LEU A 95 -9.03 14.80 12.64
CA LEU A 95 -8.63 15.77 11.63
C LEU A 95 -8.10 15.03 10.40
N VAL A 96 -8.43 15.49 9.20
CA VAL A 96 -7.74 15.10 7.96
C VAL A 96 -6.96 16.31 7.48
N ASN A 97 -5.64 16.19 7.35
CA ASN A 97 -4.77 17.30 6.97
C ASN A 97 -4.97 18.55 7.85
N GLY A 98 -5.11 18.34 9.17
CA GLY A 98 -5.32 19.40 10.15
C GLY A 98 -6.73 20.00 10.20
N LEU A 99 -7.63 19.60 9.30
CA LEU A 99 -9.00 20.10 9.25
C LEU A 99 -9.99 19.10 9.87
N PRO A 100 -11.01 19.55 10.64
CA PRO A 100 -12.04 18.68 11.16
C PRO A 100 -12.71 17.86 10.07
N ALA A 101 -12.72 16.53 10.24
CA ALA A 101 -13.34 15.62 9.29
C ALA A 101 -14.86 15.58 9.45
N LEU A 102 -15.57 15.33 8.35
CA LEU A 102 -16.98 14.93 8.39
C LEU A 102 -17.12 13.49 8.96
N SER A 103 -18.37 13.07 9.22
CA SER A 103 -18.67 11.70 9.67
C SER A 103 -18.15 10.61 8.72
N LEU A 104 -17.99 10.95 7.45
CA LEU A 104 -17.30 10.17 6.44
C LEU A 104 -16.30 11.07 5.74
N ALA A 105 -15.01 10.71 5.84
CA ALA A 105 -13.93 11.37 5.11
C ALA A 105 -13.23 10.37 4.20
N VAL A 106 -12.56 10.87 3.16
CA VAL A 106 -11.78 10.06 2.24
C VAL A 106 -10.37 10.62 2.22
N ALA A 107 -9.40 9.80 2.63
CA ALA A 107 -7.99 10.12 2.62
C ALA A 107 -7.29 9.43 1.44
N ALA A 108 -6.36 10.13 0.82
CA ALA A 108 -5.41 9.60 -0.15
C ALA A 108 -4.10 9.19 0.55
N THR A 109 -3.24 8.48 -0.18
CA THR A 109 -1.82 8.37 0.20
C THR A 109 -1.23 9.77 0.34
N GLN A 110 -0.34 9.97 1.33
CA GLN A 110 0.25 11.25 1.76
C GLN A 110 -0.65 12.14 2.62
N ASP A 111 -1.94 11.84 2.75
CA ASP A 111 -2.77 12.56 3.71
C ASP A 111 -2.39 12.16 5.15
N THR A 112 -2.72 13.06 6.08
CA THR A 112 -2.54 12.87 7.51
C THR A 112 -3.90 12.71 8.19
N LEU A 113 -3.97 11.81 9.17
CA LEU A 113 -5.12 11.59 10.03
C LEU A 113 -4.73 11.87 11.48
N THR A 114 -5.30 12.87 12.13
CA THR A 114 -5.05 13.12 13.56
C THR A 114 -6.19 12.57 14.38
N VAL A 115 -5.88 11.67 15.32
CA VAL A 115 -6.81 11.08 16.28
C VAL A 115 -6.30 11.38 17.68
N GLY A 116 -7.09 12.08 18.50
CA GLY A 116 -6.63 12.59 19.79
C GLY A 116 -5.43 13.53 19.59
N LYS A 117 -4.26 13.11 20.09
CA LYS A 117 -2.99 13.85 19.98
C LYS A 117 -1.99 13.24 19.00
N VAL A 118 -2.36 12.15 18.31
CA VAL A 118 -1.45 11.43 17.42
C VAL A 118 -1.86 11.66 15.97
N THR A 119 -0.87 12.02 15.16
CA THR A 119 -1.02 12.13 13.71
C THR A 119 -0.51 10.85 13.07
N PHE A 120 -1.31 10.29 12.17
CA PHE A 120 -0.98 9.13 11.36
C PHE A 120 -0.79 9.55 9.92
N TYR A 121 0.25 9.02 9.29
CA TYR A 121 0.52 9.14 7.86
C TYR A 121 -0.17 8.00 7.11
N VAL A 122 -0.98 8.35 6.10
CA VAL A 122 -1.67 7.38 5.25
C VAL A 122 -0.75 6.95 4.11
N THR A 123 -0.41 5.67 4.06
CA THR A 123 0.34 5.10 2.93
C THR A 123 -0.30 3.82 2.38
N GLU A 124 0.05 3.50 1.14
CA GLU A 124 -0.33 2.28 0.46
C GLU A 124 0.92 1.42 0.27
N ARG A 125 0.90 0.20 0.82
CA ARG A 125 1.88 -0.85 0.54
C ARG A 125 1.40 -1.67 -0.63
N ILE A 126 2.25 -1.80 -1.64
CA ILE A 126 1.97 -2.57 -2.84
C ILE A 126 2.91 -3.75 -2.86
N ARG A 127 2.34 -4.96 -2.93
CA ARG A 127 3.07 -6.20 -3.16
C ARG A 127 2.66 -6.76 -4.54
N PRO A 128 3.52 -6.59 -5.56
CA PRO A 128 3.29 -7.16 -6.87
C PRO A 128 3.19 -8.69 -6.81
N HIS A 129 2.36 -9.26 -7.67
CA HIS A 129 2.32 -10.70 -7.93
C HIS A 129 3.48 -11.02 -8.86
N VAL A 130 4.44 -11.80 -8.36
CA VAL A 130 5.58 -12.34 -9.11
C VAL A 130 5.58 -13.85 -8.93
N GLY A 131 5.55 -14.60 -10.04
CA GLY A 131 5.50 -16.06 -10.01
C GLY A 131 4.50 -16.64 -11.01
N GLN A 132 4.06 -17.87 -10.76
CA GLN A 132 3.03 -18.53 -11.59
C GLN A 132 1.71 -17.73 -11.59
N PRO A 133 0.98 -17.69 -12.72
CA PRO A 133 -0.30 -16.99 -12.80
C PRO A 133 -1.36 -17.64 -11.92
N THR A 134 -2.30 -16.84 -11.43
CA THR A 134 -3.57 -17.36 -10.89
C THR A 134 -4.47 -17.84 -12.04
N GLU A 135 -5.50 -18.64 -11.74
CA GLU A 135 -6.48 -19.11 -12.74
C GLU A 135 -7.06 -17.95 -13.58
N GLU A 136 -7.39 -16.83 -12.94
CA GLU A 136 -7.90 -15.62 -13.61
C GLU A 136 -6.90 -14.94 -14.57
N MET A 137 -5.61 -15.25 -14.47
CA MET A 137 -4.53 -14.65 -15.27
C MET A 137 -4.14 -15.51 -16.46
N VAL A 138 -4.42 -16.82 -16.43
CA VAL A 138 -4.13 -17.73 -17.55
C VAL A 138 -4.93 -17.31 -18.79
N GLY A 139 -4.27 -17.29 -19.95
CA GLY A 139 -4.86 -16.84 -21.21
C GLY A 139 -4.86 -15.32 -21.41
N LEU A 140 -4.60 -14.51 -20.38
CA LEU A 140 -4.37 -13.08 -20.57
C LEU A 140 -3.15 -12.86 -21.47
N LYS A 141 -3.21 -11.88 -22.36
CA LYS A 141 -2.10 -11.58 -23.29
C LYS A 141 -1.12 -10.60 -22.68
N CYS A 142 0.17 -10.94 -22.71
CA CYS A 142 1.23 -10.00 -22.37
C CYS A 142 1.15 -8.77 -23.30
N PRO A 143 1.02 -7.54 -22.78
CA PRO A 143 0.93 -6.35 -23.64
C PRO A 143 2.16 -6.10 -24.52
N MET A 144 3.32 -6.63 -24.13
CA MET A 144 4.58 -6.49 -24.85
C MET A 144 4.67 -7.44 -26.05
N CYS A 145 4.62 -8.77 -25.82
CA CYS A 145 4.81 -9.76 -26.89
C CYS A 145 3.50 -10.35 -27.45
N ARG A 146 2.34 -10.04 -26.86
CA ARG A 146 0.99 -10.52 -27.23
C ARG A 146 0.77 -12.03 -27.11
N ILE A 147 1.78 -12.79 -26.70
CA ILE A 147 1.67 -14.21 -26.32
C ILE A 147 0.77 -14.30 -25.08
N ALA A 148 -0.09 -15.31 -25.07
CA ALA A 148 -0.97 -15.60 -23.93
C ALA A 148 -0.17 -16.24 -22.80
N VAL A 149 -0.49 -15.86 -21.56
CA VAL A 149 0.10 -16.43 -20.35
C VAL A 149 -0.37 -17.87 -20.17
N ASP A 150 0.58 -18.79 -20.04
CA ASP A 150 0.32 -20.20 -19.73
C ASP A 150 0.42 -20.46 -18.22
N VAL A 151 -0.15 -21.56 -17.73
CA VAL A 151 -0.14 -21.98 -16.33
C VAL A 151 1.28 -22.12 -15.77
N ASP A 152 2.23 -22.53 -16.62
CA ASP A 152 3.64 -22.74 -16.25
C ASP A 152 4.50 -21.50 -16.45
N SER A 153 3.96 -20.41 -17.00
CA SER A 153 4.70 -19.16 -17.18
C SER A 153 5.03 -18.51 -15.83
N ILE A 154 6.16 -17.81 -15.78
CA ILE A 154 6.46 -16.91 -14.67
C ILE A 154 6.15 -15.49 -15.10
N ILE A 155 5.30 -14.81 -14.34
CA ILE A 155 4.78 -13.49 -14.68
C ILE A 155 4.99 -12.47 -13.57
N VAL A 156 4.87 -11.21 -13.95
CA VAL A 156 4.67 -10.08 -13.05
C VAL A 156 3.37 -9.39 -13.40
N ALA A 157 2.49 -9.22 -12.40
CA ALA A 157 1.23 -8.50 -12.59
C ALA A 157 1.39 -7.02 -12.19
N CYS A 158 1.15 -6.10 -13.13
CA CYS A 158 1.04 -4.69 -12.85
C CYS A 158 -0.20 -4.39 -12.00
N ARG A 159 -0.17 -3.29 -11.22
CA ARG A 159 -1.31 -2.77 -10.44
C ARG A 159 -2.62 -2.77 -11.23
N CYS A 160 -2.63 -2.37 -12.50
CA CYS A 160 -3.85 -2.32 -13.31
C CYS A 160 -4.41 -3.69 -13.74
N GLY A 161 -3.73 -4.80 -13.43
CA GLY A 161 -4.13 -6.15 -13.84
C GLY A 161 -3.42 -6.67 -15.09
N ALA A 162 -2.70 -5.83 -15.84
CA ALA A 162 -1.86 -6.28 -16.95
C ALA A 162 -0.75 -7.22 -16.45
N VAL A 163 -0.47 -8.27 -17.21
CA VAL A 163 0.54 -9.30 -16.89
C VAL A 163 1.68 -9.26 -17.90
N TYR A 164 2.91 -9.48 -17.44
CA TYR A 164 4.12 -9.51 -18.27
C TYR A 164 4.92 -10.76 -17.96
N HIS A 165 5.47 -11.42 -18.98
CA HIS A 165 6.36 -12.56 -18.76
C HIS A 165 7.68 -12.11 -18.12
N HIS A 166 8.15 -12.89 -17.16
CA HIS A 166 9.34 -12.65 -16.36
C HIS A 166 10.04 -13.97 -16.01
N GLU A 167 10.37 -14.74 -17.04
CA GLU A 167 11.10 -16.00 -16.90
C GLU A 167 12.60 -15.71 -16.79
N THR A 168 13.16 -15.95 -15.60
CA THR A 168 14.60 -15.87 -15.30
C THR A 168 15.23 -17.25 -15.28
N GLU A 169 16.57 -17.32 -15.26
CA GLU A 169 17.32 -18.57 -15.10
C GLU A 169 16.93 -19.34 -13.83
N ASP A 170 16.75 -18.64 -12.71
CA ASP A 170 16.33 -19.25 -11.45
C ASP A 170 14.91 -19.84 -11.51
N SER A 171 14.04 -19.21 -12.30
CA SER A 171 12.62 -19.58 -12.36
C SER A 171 12.30 -20.65 -13.42
N ARG A 172 13.11 -20.74 -14.48
CA ARG A 172 13.00 -21.67 -15.61
C ARG A 172 14.39 -22.17 -16.05
N PRO A 173 15.12 -22.88 -15.16
CA PRO A 173 16.48 -23.34 -15.44
C PRO A 173 16.57 -24.35 -16.59
N GLU A 174 15.46 -25.02 -16.91
CA GLU A 174 15.34 -26.00 -18.00
C GLU A 174 15.31 -25.38 -19.40
N LEU A 175 14.95 -24.10 -19.52
CA LEU A 175 14.88 -23.39 -20.79
C LEU A 175 16.20 -22.70 -21.11
N GLN A 176 16.59 -22.67 -22.39
CA GLN A 176 17.71 -21.83 -22.83
C GLN A 176 17.35 -20.35 -22.74
N ALA A 177 18.37 -19.48 -22.68
CA ALA A 177 18.16 -18.05 -22.47
C ALA A 177 17.30 -17.37 -23.56
N ASP A 178 17.36 -17.85 -24.80
CA ASP A 178 16.57 -17.36 -25.95
C ASP A 178 15.15 -17.95 -26.03
N GLU A 179 14.88 -19.01 -25.28
CA GLU A 179 13.55 -19.61 -25.16
C GLU A 179 12.70 -18.98 -24.05
N ARG A 180 13.35 -18.30 -23.08
CA ARG A 180 12.67 -17.68 -21.93
C ARG A 180 11.89 -16.42 -22.34
N LEU A 181 10.65 -16.34 -21.88
CA LEU A 181 9.82 -15.16 -22.04
C LEU A 181 10.12 -14.16 -20.90
N ASN A 182 11.02 -13.20 -21.16
CA ASN A 182 11.34 -12.13 -20.21
C ASN A 182 11.03 -10.74 -20.77
N CYS A 183 9.74 -10.49 -21.01
CA CYS A 183 9.26 -9.22 -21.57
C CYS A 183 9.37 -8.05 -20.59
N LEU A 184 9.41 -8.33 -19.29
CA LEU A 184 9.47 -7.29 -18.26
C LEU A 184 10.73 -6.43 -18.38
N ASP A 185 11.89 -7.02 -18.67
CA ASP A 185 13.17 -6.31 -18.76
C ASP A 185 13.23 -5.31 -19.92
N GLN A 186 12.31 -5.45 -20.89
CA GLN A 186 12.21 -4.56 -22.04
C GLN A 186 11.36 -3.31 -21.76
N ILE A 187 10.73 -3.21 -20.59
CA ILE A 187 9.84 -2.11 -20.23
C ILE A 187 10.17 -1.56 -18.84
N ARG A 188 9.96 -0.25 -18.65
CA ARG A 188 10.04 0.39 -17.31
C ARG A 188 8.66 0.75 -16.75
N VAL A 189 7.68 0.88 -17.64
CA VAL A 189 6.31 1.26 -17.31
C VAL A 189 5.34 0.32 -17.99
N CYS A 190 4.19 0.12 -17.35
CA CYS A 190 3.12 -0.70 -17.84
C CYS A 190 2.53 -0.09 -19.11
N LEU A 191 2.55 -0.85 -20.21
CA LEU A 191 1.99 -0.44 -21.49
C LEU A 191 0.47 -0.25 -21.45
N ALA A 192 -0.22 -0.74 -20.41
CA ALA A 192 -1.66 -0.57 -20.24
C ALA A 192 -2.05 0.69 -19.43
N CYS A 193 -1.25 1.11 -18.44
CA CYS A 193 -1.63 2.20 -17.52
C CYS A 193 -0.54 3.25 -17.27
N GLY A 194 0.64 3.12 -17.89
CA GLY A 194 1.76 4.03 -17.76
C GLY A 194 2.49 4.04 -16.40
N ARG A 195 2.03 3.25 -15.41
CA ARG A 195 2.70 3.17 -14.10
C ARG A 195 3.97 2.33 -14.15
N PRO A 196 4.97 2.59 -13.31
CA PRO A 196 6.10 1.69 -13.11
C PRO A 196 5.63 0.26 -12.84
N VAL A 197 6.27 -0.71 -13.51
CA VAL A 197 6.12 -2.12 -13.15
C VAL A 197 7.28 -2.44 -12.22
N VAL A 198 6.95 -3.02 -11.06
CA VAL A 198 7.92 -3.37 -10.02
C VAL A 198 7.76 -4.84 -9.70
N THR A 199 8.85 -5.49 -9.33
CA THR A 199 8.91 -6.89 -8.88
C THR A 199 8.93 -6.99 -7.36
N GLU A 200 9.38 -5.93 -6.69
CA GLU A 200 9.53 -5.88 -5.25
C GLU A 200 8.36 -5.17 -4.58
N GLU A 201 8.14 -5.54 -3.32
CA GLU A 201 7.20 -4.85 -2.46
C GLU A 201 7.71 -3.45 -2.11
N PHE A 202 6.84 -2.44 -2.15
CA PHE A 202 7.21 -1.07 -1.85
C PHE A 202 6.06 -0.27 -1.23
N LEU A 203 6.41 0.84 -0.57
CA LEU A 203 5.47 1.86 -0.15
C LEU A 203 5.31 2.88 -1.26
N VAL A 204 4.06 3.22 -1.63
CA VAL A 204 3.77 4.30 -2.58
C VAL A 204 4.36 5.63 -2.10
N TRP A 205 4.41 5.81 -0.79
CA TRP A 205 5.10 6.92 -0.15
C TRP A 205 5.59 6.50 1.24
N ASP A 206 6.84 6.79 1.56
CA ASP A 206 7.44 6.46 2.86
C ASP A 206 7.52 7.73 3.74
N PRO A 207 6.70 7.85 4.79
CA PRO A 207 6.74 9.00 5.69
C PRO A 207 8.07 9.16 6.44
N GLN A 208 8.92 8.12 6.48
CA GLN A 208 10.25 8.21 7.10
C GLN A 208 11.28 8.97 6.24
N THR A 209 10.94 9.23 4.99
CA THR A 209 11.77 10.02 4.06
C THR A 209 11.47 11.51 4.10
N LEU A 210 10.52 11.95 4.92
CA LEU A 210 10.17 13.35 5.12
C LEU A 210 11.31 14.12 5.76
#